data_AF-A0A550I741-F1
#
_entry.id   AF-A0A550I741-F1
#
_cell.length_a   1.000
_cell.length_b   1.000
_cell.length_c   1.000
_cell.angle_alpha   90.00
_cell.angle_beta   90.00
_cell.angle_gamma   90.00
#
_symmetry.space_group_name_H-M   'P 1'
#
loop_
_entity.id
_entity.type
_entity.pdbx_description
1 polymer ?
#
loop_
_entity_poly.entity_id
_entity_poly.type
_entity_poly.pdbx_seq_one_letter_code
_entity_poly.pdbx_strand_id
1 'polypeptide(L)'
;MCRIKRFFIITFSLIICENLSAQNNNKDFYLIFDSLSNKAYEYEIGNGKVAEEKVYRKELKKNGDRIFYIKKELFRNINKANTIDTCNIESWPENNISNLSELKRKLDTINALYPYKVYPNLFLIEKLNDSIFVRYKVKWEYYLG
;
A
#
# COMPACT_ATOMS: atom_id res chain seq x y z
N MET A 1 62.91 3.00 40.89
CA MET A 1 62.83 3.33 39.44
C MET A 1 62.69 2.00 38.70
N CYS A 2 61.77 1.70 37.79
CA CYS A 2 60.70 2.45 37.14
C CYS A 2 59.61 1.46 36.65
N ARG A 3 58.36 1.79 36.96
CA ARG A 3 57.14 1.67 36.14
C ARG A 3 56.65 0.28 35.67
N ILE A 4 55.74 -0.26 36.49
CA ILE A 4 54.59 -1.08 36.04
C ILE A 4 53.85 -0.35 34.92
N LYS A 5 53.86 -0.90 33.71
CA LYS A 5 52.94 -0.53 32.64
C LYS A 5 51.71 -1.42 32.73
N ARG A 6 50.75 -1.02 33.55
CA ARG A 6 49.34 -1.36 33.33
C ARG A 6 48.87 -0.46 32.20
N PHE A 7 48.29 -0.97 31.13
CA PHE A 7 47.21 -0.35 30.34
C PHE A 7 46.97 -1.15 29.05
N PHE A 8 45.68 -1.26 28.68
CA PHE A 8 45.11 -1.94 27.51
C PHE A 8 45.20 -3.47 27.60
N ILE A 9 44.11 -4.25 27.58
CA ILE A 9 43.02 -4.27 26.60
C ILE A 9 41.75 -4.77 27.32
N ILE A 10 40.82 -3.87 27.62
CA ILE A 10 39.41 -4.22 27.85
C ILE A 10 38.64 -3.28 26.94
N THR A 11 37.55 -3.79 26.37
CA THR A 11 36.59 -3.15 25.43
C THR A 11 36.89 -3.30 23.94
N PHE A 12 36.74 -4.53 23.44
CA PHE A 12 36.29 -4.73 22.04
C PHE A 12 35.27 -5.90 21.99
N SER A 13 34.19 -5.79 22.77
CA SER A 13 33.07 -6.74 22.73
C SER A 13 31.73 -6.03 22.91
N LEU A 14 31.53 -4.92 22.19
CA LEU A 14 30.26 -4.18 22.17
C LEU A 14 29.83 -3.68 20.78
N ILE A 15 30.43 -4.19 19.68
CA ILE A 15 30.08 -3.78 18.31
C ILE A 15 29.62 -4.97 17.45
N ILE A 16 28.79 -5.87 18.00
CA ILE A 16 28.12 -6.90 17.18
C ILE A 16 26.60 -6.97 17.42
N CYS A 17 26.05 -6.32 18.45
CA CYS A 17 24.61 -6.44 18.74
C CYS A 17 23.70 -5.39 18.08
N GLU A 18 24.20 -4.40 17.33
CA GLU A 18 23.33 -3.35 16.77
C GLU A 18 22.77 -3.61 15.36
N ASN A 19 23.17 -4.69 14.68
CA ASN A 19 22.62 -5.00 13.35
C ASN A 19 21.32 -5.84 13.37
N LEU A 20 20.67 -5.99 14.54
CA LEU A 20 19.37 -6.66 14.63
C LEU A 20 18.16 -5.72 14.46
N SER A 21 18.39 -4.50 13.97
CA SER A 21 17.34 -3.52 13.74
C SER A 21 17.00 -3.42 12.25
N ALA A 22 15.76 -3.76 11.92
CA ALA A 22 15.09 -3.56 10.63
C ALA A 22 15.19 -4.68 9.57
N GLN A 23 14.88 -5.92 9.93
CA GLN A 23 13.98 -6.69 9.03
C GLN A 23 12.57 -6.09 9.16
N ASN A 24 12.36 -4.92 8.57
CA ASN A 24 11.02 -4.49 8.19
C ASN A 24 10.58 -5.47 7.10
N ASN A 25 9.99 -6.60 7.51
CA ASN A 25 9.16 -7.41 6.63
C ASN A 25 7.97 -6.52 6.25
N ASN A 26 8.17 -5.64 5.26
CA ASN A 26 7.12 -4.84 4.68
C ASN A 26 6.19 -5.82 3.96
N LYS A 27 5.22 -6.35 4.72
CA LYS A 27 4.21 -7.27 4.24
C LYS A 27 3.54 -6.65 3.01
N ASP A 28 3.43 -7.43 1.96
CA ASP A 28 2.69 -7.03 0.76
C ASP A 28 1.18 -7.14 1.04
N PHE A 29 0.45 -6.09 0.68
CA PHE A 29 -1.00 -6.04 0.76
C PHE A 29 -1.58 -5.97 -0.64
N TYR A 30 -2.59 -6.79 -0.92
CA TYR A 30 -3.25 -6.82 -2.23
C TYR A 30 -4.72 -6.44 -2.06
N LEU A 31 -5.18 -5.49 -2.88
CA LEU A 31 -6.59 -5.10 -2.96
C LEU A 31 -7.09 -5.43 -4.37
N ILE A 32 -7.98 -6.40 -4.47
CA ILE A 32 -8.57 -6.83 -5.74
C ILE A 32 -9.77 -5.94 -6.06
N PHE A 33 -9.86 -5.50 -7.31
CA PHE A 33 -10.99 -4.77 -7.84
C PHE A 33 -11.29 -5.16 -9.29
N ASP A 34 -12.53 -4.95 -9.68
CA ASP A 34 -13.02 -5.16 -11.03
C ASP A 34 -13.34 -3.79 -11.65
N SER A 35 -12.54 -3.38 -12.63
CA SER A 35 -12.71 -2.07 -13.28
C SER A 35 -13.85 -2.03 -14.29
N LEU A 36 -14.36 -3.19 -14.72
CA LEU A 36 -15.53 -3.32 -15.57
C LEU A 36 -16.83 -3.37 -14.76
N SER A 37 -16.73 -3.49 -13.44
CA SER A 37 -17.88 -3.51 -12.56
C SER A 37 -18.70 -2.22 -12.66
N ASN A 38 -20.01 -2.38 -12.91
CA ASN A 38 -20.98 -1.28 -12.83
C ASN A 38 -21.49 -1.05 -11.40
N LYS A 39 -20.84 -1.63 -10.39
CA LYS A 39 -21.19 -1.39 -8.99
C LYS A 39 -21.00 0.09 -8.65
N ALA A 40 -22.01 0.65 -8.01
CA ALA A 40 -21.99 1.97 -7.44
C ALA A 40 -22.20 1.90 -5.93
N TYR A 41 -21.86 2.99 -5.24
CA TYR A 41 -22.12 3.17 -3.82
C TYR A 41 -22.72 4.54 -3.59
N GLU A 42 -23.60 4.59 -2.61
CA GLU A 42 -24.21 5.81 -2.11
C GLU A 42 -23.31 6.47 -1.06
N TYR A 43 -23.28 7.80 -1.06
CA TYR A 43 -22.61 8.58 -0.03
C TYR A 43 -23.33 9.90 0.21
N GLU A 44 -23.24 10.39 1.44
CA GLU A 44 -23.84 11.67 1.83
C GLU A 44 -23.01 12.84 1.28
N ILE A 45 -23.68 13.81 0.65
CA ILE A 45 -23.09 15.07 0.14
C ILE A 45 -23.44 16.29 1.01
N GLY A 46 -24.02 16.05 2.19
CA GLY A 46 -24.46 17.06 3.15
C GLY A 46 -25.95 17.38 3.02
N ASN A 47 -26.50 17.97 4.10
CA ASN A 47 -27.93 18.31 4.22
C ASN A 47 -28.87 17.11 3.99
N GLY A 48 -28.45 15.90 4.38
CA GLY A 48 -29.22 14.67 4.19
C GLY A 48 -29.37 14.23 2.73
N LYS A 49 -28.68 14.87 1.78
CA LYS A 49 -28.69 14.47 0.38
C LYS A 49 -27.67 13.36 0.14
N VAL A 50 -28.08 12.38 -0.65
CA VAL A 50 -27.25 11.26 -1.07
C VAL A 50 -26.92 11.40 -2.54
N ALA A 51 -25.68 11.10 -2.89
CA ALA A 51 -25.23 10.95 -4.26
C ALA A 51 -24.72 9.53 -4.50
N GLU A 52 -24.71 9.13 -5.75
CA GLU A 52 -24.22 7.83 -6.20
C GLU A 52 -22.95 8.01 -7.03
N GLU A 53 -21.95 7.16 -6.80
CA GLU A 53 -20.73 7.12 -7.61
C GLU A 53 -20.31 5.67 -7.82
N LYS A 54 -19.62 5.40 -8.94
CA LYS A 54 -19.00 4.09 -9.17
C LYS A 54 -18.06 3.74 -8.04
N VAL A 55 -18.11 2.49 -7.58
CA VAL A 55 -17.20 1.97 -6.54
C VAL A 55 -15.75 2.12 -6.99
N TYR A 56 -15.49 1.95 -8.28
CA TYR A 56 -14.15 2.00 -8.86
C TYR A 56 -14.10 3.02 -10.00
N ARG A 57 -13.12 3.93 -9.96
CA ARG A 57 -12.80 4.83 -11.07
C ARG A 57 -11.29 4.80 -11.31
N LYS A 58 -10.89 4.73 -12.58
CA LYS A 58 -9.48 4.77 -13.01
C LYS A 58 -9.29 5.94 -13.95
N GLU A 59 -8.28 6.75 -13.70
CA GLU A 59 -7.96 7.94 -14.47
C GLU A 59 -6.51 7.88 -14.98
N LEU A 60 -6.31 8.14 -16.27
CA LEU A 60 -5.00 8.39 -16.86
C LEU A 60 -4.82 9.90 -17.01
N LYS A 61 -3.87 10.47 -16.29
CA LYS A 61 -3.53 11.90 -16.37
C LYS A 61 -2.67 12.17 -17.61
N LYS A 62 -2.65 13.43 -18.05
CA LYS A 62 -1.88 13.87 -19.25
C LYS A 62 -0.38 13.59 -19.15
N ASN A 63 0.17 13.54 -17.94
CA ASN A 63 1.57 13.20 -17.67
C ASN A 63 1.85 11.69 -17.65
N GLY A 64 0.84 10.85 -17.92
CA GLY A 64 0.94 9.39 -17.86
C GLY A 64 0.67 8.79 -16.48
N ASP A 65 0.41 9.59 -15.45
CA ASP A 65 0.09 9.06 -14.12
C ASP A 65 -1.25 8.33 -14.14
N ARG A 66 -1.29 7.18 -13.47
CA ARG A 66 -2.53 6.43 -13.23
C ARG A 66 -2.99 6.67 -11.81
N ILE A 67 -4.23 7.15 -11.67
CA ILE A 67 -4.90 7.35 -10.38
C ILE A 67 -6.10 6.42 -10.32
N PHE A 68 -6.28 5.75 -9.20
CA PHE A 68 -7.41 4.88 -8.92
C PHE A 68 -8.18 5.46 -7.75
N TYR A 69 -9.51 5.42 -7.85
CA TYR A 69 -10.42 5.74 -6.78
C TYR A 69 -11.20 4.48 -6.45
N ILE A 70 -11.21 4.09 -5.17
CA ILE A 70 -12.01 2.97 -4.68
C ILE A 70 -12.82 3.47 -3.48
N LYS A 71 -14.13 3.63 -3.64
CA LYS A 71 -15.02 4.24 -2.64
C LYS A 71 -14.44 5.54 -2.03
N LYS A 72 -14.13 6.53 -2.88
CA LYS A 72 -13.46 7.81 -2.54
C LYS A 72 -12.02 7.74 -2.02
N GLU A 73 -11.44 6.55 -1.83
CA GLU A 73 -10.03 6.44 -1.45
C GLU A 73 -9.14 6.59 -2.68
N LEU A 74 -8.09 7.42 -2.59
CA LEU A 74 -7.17 7.69 -3.69
C LEU A 74 -5.93 6.80 -3.61
N PHE A 75 -5.65 6.11 -4.71
CA PHE A 75 -4.43 5.32 -4.89
C PHE A 75 -3.69 5.82 -6.13
N ARG A 76 -2.46 6.28 -5.94
CA ARG A 76 -1.59 6.72 -7.03
C ARG A 76 -0.66 5.59 -7.42
N ASN A 77 -0.62 5.24 -8.71
CA ASN A 77 0.39 4.32 -9.22
C ASN A 77 1.79 4.94 -9.03
N ILE A 78 2.70 4.21 -8.39
CA ILE A 78 4.07 4.69 -8.20
C ILE A 78 4.97 4.32 -9.38
N ASN A 79 4.55 3.37 -10.21
CA ASN A 79 5.27 2.98 -11.41
C ASN A 79 4.86 3.87 -12.59
N LYS A 80 5.83 4.27 -13.43
CA LYS A 80 5.54 4.99 -14.68
C LYS A 80 4.65 4.14 -15.60
N ALA A 81 3.87 4.82 -16.44
CA ALA A 81 2.76 4.33 -17.27
C ALA A 81 2.94 3.00 -18.04
N ASN A 82 4.17 2.48 -18.18
CA ASN A 82 4.53 1.42 -19.11
C ASN A 82 4.89 0.08 -18.45
N THR A 83 4.88 -0.02 -17.12
CA THR A 83 5.07 -1.30 -16.42
C THR A 83 3.71 -1.83 -15.95
N ILE A 84 2.96 -2.38 -16.90
CA ILE A 84 1.81 -3.24 -16.60
C ILE A 84 2.35 -4.65 -16.51
N ASP A 85 2.31 -5.24 -15.32
CA ASP A 85 2.61 -6.64 -15.13
C ASP A 85 1.29 -7.42 -15.17
N THR A 86 1.05 -8.12 -16.27
CA THR A 86 -0.07 -9.05 -16.40
C THR A 86 0.34 -10.38 -15.77
N CYS A 87 -0.31 -10.77 -14.69
CA CYS A 87 0.00 -12.01 -13.98
C CYS A 87 -1.19 -12.96 -13.99
N ASN A 88 -0.92 -14.26 -13.99
CA ASN A 88 -1.92 -15.28 -13.71
C ASN A 88 -2.07 -15.42 -12.17
N ILE A 89 -3.32 -15.44 -11.68
CA ILE A 89 -3.66 -15.27 -10.25
C ILE A 89 -3.32 -16.50 -9.39
N GLU A 90 -3.04 -17.64 -10.01
CA GLU A 90 -2.75 -18.93 -9.34
C GLU A 90 -1.51 -18.91 -8.43
N SER A 91 -0.71 -17.83 -8.46
CA SER A 91 0.54 -17.70 -7.71
C SER A 91 0.45 -16.88 -6.42
N TRP A 92 -0.73 -16.37 -6.04
CA TRP A 92 -0.82 -15.43 -4.90
C TRP A 92 -1.29 -16.09 -3.60
N PRO A 93 -0.61 -15.80 -2.47
CA PRO A 93 -1.08 -16.21 -1.16
C PRO A 93 -2.43 -15.54 -0.84
N GLU A 94 -3.51 -16.33 -0.73
CA GLU A 94 -4.86 -15.83 -0.41
C GLU A 94 -4.90 -14.99 0.88
N ASN A 95 -4.00 -15.27 1.82
CA ASN A 95 -3.87 -14.58 3.11
C ASN A 95 -3.37 -13.12 3.04
N ASN A 96 -3.02 -12.62 1.84
CA ASN A 96 -2.59 -11.23 1.63
C ASN A 96 -3.64 -10.39 0.88
N ILE A 97 -4.76 -10.99 0.45
CA ILE A 97 -5.87 -10.26 -0.15
C ILE A 97 -6.67 -9.60 0.97
N SER A 98 -6.68 -8.27 1.01
CA SER A 98 -7.41 -7.50 2.01
C SER A 98 -8.62 -6.82 1.37
N ASN A 99 -9.74 -6.73 2.09
CA ASN A 99 -10.83 -5.85 1.67
C ASN A 99 -10.55 -4.40 2.09
N LEU A 100 -11.10 -3.41 1.36
CA LEU A 100 -10.85 -2.00 1.66
C LEU A 100 -11.28 -1.60 3.08
N SER A 101 -12.40 -2.12 3.58
CA SER A 101 -12.91 -1.83 4.93
C SER A 101 -11.95 -2.31 6.03
N GLU A 102 -11.31 -3.47 5.85
CA GLU A 102 -10.30 -3.99 6.78
C GLU A 102 -9.03 -3.14 6.77
N LEU A 103 -8.58 -2.77 5.57
CA LEU A 103 -7.45 -1.86 5.40
C LEU A 103 -7.73 -0.52 6.08
N LYS A 104 -8.94 0.04 5.93
CA LYS A 104 -9.38 1.26 6.61
C LYS A 104 -9.43 1.11 8.13
N ARG A 105 -10.04 0.04 8.65
CA ARG A 105 -10.09 -0.19 10.11
C ARG A 105 -8.69 -0.22 10.74
N LYS A 106 -7.73 -0.90 10.10
CA LYS A 106 -6.34 -0.94 10.58
C LYS A 106 -5.62 0.39 10.38
N LEU A 107 -5.90 1.09 9.29
CA LEU A 107 -5.40 2.44 9.04
C LEU A 107 -5.83 3.40 10.16
N ASP A 108 -7.11 3.43 10.48
CA ASP A 108 -7.71 4.31 11.49
C ASP A 108 -7.16 4.01 12.89
N THR A 109 -6.84 2.74 13.16
CA THR A 109 -6.23 2.32 14.43
C THR A 109 -4.78 2.76 14.57
N ILE A 110 -4.02 2.82 13.46
CA ILE A 110 -2.57 3.07 13.49
C ILE A 110 -2.26 4.53 13.18
N ASN A 111 -2.69 5.01 12.01
CA ASN A 111 -2.43 6.38 11.54
C ASN A 111 -3.30 6.75 10.33
N ALA A 112 -4.47 7.33 10.58
CA ALA A 112 -5.39 7.77 9.51
C ALA A 112 -4.80 8.83 8.56
N LEU A 113 -3.85 9.65 9.03
CA LEU A 113 -3.31 10.77 8.27
C LEU A 113 -2.24 10.37 7.24
N TYR A 114 -1.60 9.21 7.43
CA TYR A 114 -0.50 8.77 6.58
C TYR A 114 -0.65 7.31 6.12
N PRO A 115 -1.61 6.99 5.25
CA PRO A 115 -1.87 5.62 4.82
C PRO A 115 -0.67 4.90 4.21
N TYR A 116 0.16 5.63 3.45
CA TYR A 116 1.38 5.09 2.86
C TYR A 116 2.43 4.64 3.88
N LYS A 117 2.39 5.11 5.14
CA LYS A 117 3.28 4.64 6.21
C LYS A 117 2.78 3.31 6.81
N VAL A 118 1.45 3.13 6.84
CA VAL A 118 0.82 1.89 7.33
C VAL A 118 0.92 0.78 6.28
N TYR A 119 0.82 1.16 5.00
CA TYR A 119 0.87 0.24 3.84
C TYR A 119 1.93 0.68 2.83
N PRO A 120 3.23 0.51 3.14
CA PRO A 120 4.31 0.89 2.23
C PRO A 120 4.38 0.02 0.96
N ASN A 121 3.89 -1.22 1.05
CA ASN A 121 3.81 -2.18 -0.04
C ASN A 121 2.36 -2.56 -0.33
N LEU A 122 1.60 -1.61 -0.90
CA LEU A 122 0.22 -1.85 -1.35
C LEU A 122 0.18 -2.06 -2.86
N PHE A 123 -0.55 -3.09 -3.27
CA PHE A 123 -0.79 -3.43 -4.66
C PHE A 123 -2.28 -3.46 -4.95
N LEU A 124 -2.68 -2.78 -6.03
CA LEU A 124 -4.01 -2.96 -6.58
C LEU A 124 -3.96 -4.03 -7.66
N ILE A 125 -4.93 -4.94 -7.62
CA ILE A 125 -5.11 -5.96 -8.63
C ILE A 125 -6.40 -5.65 -9.40
N GLU A 126 -6.24 -5.28 -10.65
CA GLU A 126 -7.36 -5.07 -11.57
C GLU A 126 -7.69 -6.39 -12.27
N LYS A 127 -8.90 -6.91 -12.05
CA LYS A 127 -9.46 -8.02 -12.83
C LYS A 127 -9.96 -7.46 -14.17
N LEU A 128 -9.35 -7.88 -15.28
CA LEU A 128 -9.82 -7.55 -16.64
C LEU A 128 -10.82 -8.58 -17.15
N ASN A 129 -10.61 -9.85 -16.78
CA ASN A 129 -11.54 -10.97 -16.97
C ASN A 129 -11.20 -12.09 -15.97
N ASP A 130 -11.81 -13.28 -16.11
CA ASP A 130 -11.61 -14.40 -15.18
C ASP A 130 -10.18 -14.94 -15.12
N SER A 131 -9.34 -14.68 -16.14
CA SER A 131 -7.99 -15.23 -16.24
C SER A 131 -6.89 -14.17 -16.34
N ILE A 132 -7.25 -12.89 -16.52
CA ILE A 132 -6.30 -11.80 -16.74
C ILE A 132 -6.43 -10.78 -15.61
N PHE A 133 -5.32 -10.62 -14.89
CA PHE A 133 -5.17 -9.65 -13.81
C PHE A 133 -3.99 -8.72 -14.09
N VAL A 134 -4.16 -7.44 -13.75
CA VAL A 134 -3.09 -6.45 -13.81
C VAL A 134 -2.73 -6.00 -12.41
N ARG A 135 -1.44 -6.07 -12.08
CA ARG A 135 -0.91 -5.61 -10.80
C ARG A 135 -0.35 -4.20 -10.91
N TYR A 136 -0.77 -3.32 -10.00
CA TYR A 136 -0.23 -1.97 -9.85
C TYR A 136 0.35 -1.79 -8.45
N LYS A 137 1.61 -1.37 -8.36
CA LYS A 137 2.14 -0.88 -7.08
C LYS A 137 1.63 0.54 -6.85
N VAL A 138 0.98 0.77 -5.71
CA VAL A 138 0.33 2.06 -5.44
C VAL A 138 0.75 2.66 -4.12
N LYS A 139 0.58 3.97 -4.03
CA LYS A 139 0.61 4.74 -2.81
C LYS A 139 -0.81 5.16 -2.47
N TRP A 140 -1.30 4.78 -1.29
CA TRP A 140 -2.56 5.29 -0.76
C TRP A 140 -2.36 6.70 -0.22
N GLU A 141 -3.04 7.66 -0.82
CA GLU A 141 -2.99 9.07 -0.47
C GLU A 141 -4.33 9.52 0.09
N TYR A 142 -4.30 10.50 0.98
CA TYR A 142 -5.51 11.10 1.51
C TYR A 142 -6.22 11.89 0.40
N TYR A 143 -7.49 11.60 0.16
CA TYR A 143 -8.31 12.32 -0.81
C TYR A 143 -9.03 13.48 -0.12
N LEU A 144 -8.58 14.70 -0.37
CA LEU A 144 -9.32 15.93 -0.04
C LEU A 144 -10.21 16.23 -1.25
N GLY A 145 -11.36 15.56 -1.34
CA GLY A 145 -12.38 15.80 -2.36
C GLY A 145 -13.62 16.41 -1.76
#